data_AF-A0A932ISZ7-F1
#
_entry.id   AF-A0A932ISZ7-F1
#
_cell.length_a   1.000
_cell.length_b   1.000
_cell.length_c   1.000
_cell.angle_alpha   90.00
_cell.angle_beta   90.00
_cell.angle_gamma   90.00
#
_symmetry.space_group_name_H-M   'P 1'
#
loop_
_entity.id
_entity.type
_entity.pdbx_description
1 polymer ?
#
loop_
_entity_poly.entity_id
_entity_poly.type
_entity_poly.pdbx_seq_one_letter_code
_entity_poly.pdbx_strand_id
1 'polypeptide(L)'
;MITGSRLTAAAAVRWWPPIALTAMVVLGIAVGKASTPLDDWFLYEAHIRWLRPFLLFFVEPRVLMLLYALGVVIALWQRRWLMATLAAVAPVVALITARLCKMLFGREIDHILAYPSGHVTVMTTVLGMLVLVAHRRVWAIVAATFAGLAGMLGASTTFHYFTDAVGAVLLGTAVVCVVIVILDRRRARLDAT
;
A
#
# COMPACT_ATOMS: atom_id res chain seq x y z
N MET A 1 -24.86 14.36 -16.29
CA MET A 1 -24.01 14.54 -15.09
C MET A 1 -23.06 13.37 -14.78
N ILE A 2 -23.27 12.15 -15.31
CA ILE A 2 -22.48 10.94 -14.96
C ILE A 2 -21.11 10.87 -15.69
N THR A 3 -20.94 11.58 -16.81
CA THR A 3 -19.71 11.57 -17.61
C THR A 3 -18.56 12.34 -16.94
N GLY A 4 -18.88 13.40 -16.20
CA GLY A 4 -17.89 14.24 -15.53
C GLY A 4 -17.15 13.54 -14.39
N SER A 5 -17.85 12.70 -13.61
CA SER A 5 -17.26 12.00 -12.46
C SER A 5 -16.29 10.88 -12.83
N ARG A 6 -16.45 10.27 -14.02
CA ARG A 6 -15.52 9.25 -14.52
C ARG A 6 -14.22 9.85 -15.03
N LEU A 7 -14.29 11.03 -15.67
CA LEU A 7 -13.12 11.77 -16.14
C LEU A 7 -12.26 12.27 -14.96
N THR A 8 -12.89 12.76 -13.90
CA THR A 8 -12.18 13.19 -12.68
C THR A 8 -11.53 12.02 -11.96
N ALA A 9 -12.20 10.87 -11.85
CA ALA A 9 -11.63 9.66 -11.23
C ALA A 9 -10.42 9.13 -12.01
N ALA A 10 -10.50 9.08 -13.36
CA ALA A 10 -9.38 8.65 -14.19
C ALA A 10 -8.19 9.60 -14.11
N ALA A 11 -8.44 10.92 -14.10
CA ALA A 11 -7.41 11.92 -13.89
C ALA A 11 -6.76 11.78 -12.51
N ALA A 12 -7.56 11.59 -11.45
CA ALA A 12 -7.06 11.40 -10.09
C ALA A 12 -6.12 10.19 -10.00
N VAL A 13 -6.49 9.03 -10.55
CA VAL A 13 -5.64 7.83 -10.56
C VAL A 13 -4.35 8.05 -11.33
N ARG A 14 -4.39 8.80 -12.44
CA ARG A 14 -3.19 9.10 -13.25
C ARG A 14 -2.21 10.03 -12.54
N TRP A 15 -2.72 11.00 -11.77
CA TRP A 15 -1.91 11.97 -11.04
C TRP A 15 -1.53 11.51 -9.63
N TRP A 16 -2.19 10.48 -9.09
CA TRP A 16 -1.89 9.98 -7.76
C TRP A 16 -0.44 9.51 -7.56
N PRO A 17 0.19 8.74 -8.47
CA PRO A 17 1.56 8.28 -8.26
C PRO A 17 2.58 9.41 -8.00
N PRO A 18 2.70 10.46 -8.84
CA PRO A 18 3.64 11.55 -8.55
C PRO A 18 3.27 12.34 -7.29
N ILE A 19 1.98 12.55 -7.02
CA ILE A 19 1.51 13.25 -5.81
C ILE A 19 1.90 12.45 -4.56
N ALA A 20 1.57 11.17 -4.52
CA ALA A 20 1.83 10.31 -3.36
C ALA A 20 3.32 10.13 -3.10
N LEU A 21 4.13 9.96 -4.15
CA LEU A 21 5.58 9.87 -4.01
C LEU A 21 6.20 11.18 -3.51
N THR A 22 5.72 12.32 -4.00
CA THR A 22 6.18 13.64 -3.53
C THR A 22 5.77 13.85 -2.07
N ALA A 23 4.53 13.55 -1.72
CA ALA A 23 4.04 13.63 -0.34
C ALA A 23 4.84 12.70 0.59
N MET A 24 5.17 11.49 0.15
CA MET A 24 6.02 10.56 0.89
C MET A 24 7.42 11.15 1.11
N VAL A 25 8.05 11.71 0.08
CA VAL A 25 9.39 12.32 0.21
C VAL A 25 9.35 13.51 1.15
N VAL A 26 8.38 14.40 1.00
CA VAL A 26 8.19 15.56 1.89
C VAL A 26 7.96 15.10 3.33
N LEU A 27 7.14 14.08 3.54
CA LEU A 27 6.92 13.50 4.86
C LEU A 27 8.21 12.94 5.44
N GLY A 28 8.96 12.12 4.68
CA GLY A 28 10.23 11.54 5.11
C GLY A 28 11.28 12.59 5.51
N ILE A 29 11.34 13.71 4.77
CA ILE A 29 12.20 14.85 5.12
C ILE A 29 11.69 15.52 6.40
N ALA A 30 10.39 15.76 6.51
CA ALA A 30 9.79 16.50 7.63
C ALA A 30 9.90 15.75 8.97
N VAL A 31 9.76 14.43 8.96
CA VAL A 31 9.84 13.62 10.19
C VAL A 31 11.29 13.38 10.64
N GLY A 32 12.26 13.54 9.74
CA GLY A 32 13.67 13.35 10.03
C GLY A 32 14.00 11.92 10.50
N LYS A 33 14.98 11.81 11.40
CA LYS A 33 15.53 10.50 11.83
C LYS A 33 14.94 9.93 13.12
N ALA A 34 14.23 10.74 13.90
CA ALA A 34 13.71 10.39 15.22
C ALA A 34 12.17 10.37 15.24
N SER A 35 11.57 9.85 16.32
CA SER A 35 10.11 9.87 16.50
C SER A 35 9.52 11.28 16.47
N THR A 36 8.23 11.36 16.15
CA THR A 36 7.43 12.57 16.33
C THR A 36 6.48 12.39 17.52
N PRO A 37 5.92 13.48 18.10
CA PRO A 37 4.93 13.35 19.18
C PRO A 37 3.71 12.49 18.81
N LEU A 38 3.31 12.51 17.52
CA LEU A 38 2.24 11.65 17.02
C LEU A 38 2.67 10.17 17.03
N ASP A 39 3.90 9.88 16.63
CA ASP A 39 4.43 8.52 16.66
C ASP A 39 4.52 7.98 18.10
N ASP A 40 4.99 8.82 19.03
CA ASP A 40 5.08 8.47 20.45
C ASP A 40 3.71 8.20 21.06
N TRP A 41 2.69 9.01 20.71
CA TRP A 41 1.31 8.76 21.13
C TRP A 41 0.81 7.38 20.68
N PHE A 42 1.04 7.01 19.41
CA PHE A 42 0.64 5.70 18.90
C PHE A 42 1.41 4.56 19.56
N LEU A 43 2.72 4.73 19.79
CA LEU A 43 3.54 3.71 20.39
C LEU A 43 3.19 3.51 21.86
N TYR A 44 3.09 4.57 22.66
CA TYR A 44 3.07 4.50 24.12
C TYR A 44 1.71 4.75 24.75
N GLU A 45 0.91 5.68 24.20
CA GLU A 45 -0.29 6.20 24.85
C GLU A 45 -1.60 5.61 24.32
N ALA A 46 -1.61 5.13 23.08
CA ALA A 46 -2.83 4.66 22.43
C ALA A 46 -3.49 3.50 23.21
N HIS A 47 -4.68 3.76 23.75
CA HIS A 47 -5.45 2.78 24.54
C HIS A 47 -6.03 1.60 23.73
N ILE A 48 -5.71 1.49 22.44
CA ILE A 48 -6.10 0.37 21.57
C ILE A 48 -5.11 -0.79 21.62
N ARG A 49 -4.10 -0.75 22.51
CA ARG A 49 -3.09 -1.81 22.65
C ARG A 49 -3.68 -3.20 22.95
N TRP A 50 -4.84 -3.29 23.59
CA TRP A 50 -5.53 -4.57 23.83
C TRP A 50 -6.02 -5.24 22.53
N LEU A 51 -6.23 -4.47 21.45
CA LEU A 51 -6.57 -4.98 20.12
C LEU A 51 -5.34 -5.46 19.32
N ARG A 52 -4.11 -5.31 19.86
CA ARG A 52 -2.87 -5.61 19.12
C ARG A 52 -2.87 -6.96 18.42
N PRO A 53 -3.23 -8.10 19.05
CA PRO A 53 -3.19 -9.39 18.36
C PRO A 53 -4.10 -9.41 17.12
N PHE A 54 -5.27 -8.78 17.20
CA PHE A 54 -6.20 -8.65 16.09
C PHE A 54 -5.68 -7.70 15.01
N LEU A 55 -5.12 -6.55 15.38
CA LEU A 55 -4.58 -5.58 14.42
C LEU A 55 -3.34 -6.12 13.69
N LEU A 56 -2.47 -6.83 14.41
CA LEU A 56 -1.25 -7.42 13.86
C LEU A 56 -1.52 -8.51 12.83
N PHE A 57 -2.64 -9.23 12.96
CA PHE A 57 -3.07 -10.23 11.98
C PHE A 57 -3.05 -9.70 10.53
N PHE A 58 -3.45 -8.43 10.33
CA PHE A 58 -3.54 -7.84 8.99
C PHE A 58 -2.18 -7.47 8.37
N VAL A 59 -1.14 -7.36 9.20
CA VAL A 59 0.22 -7.01 8.77
C VAL A 59 1.21 -8.17 8.97
N GLU A 60 0.71 -9.31 9.47
CA GLU A 60 1.46 -10.55 9.68
C GLU A 60 2.02 -11.09 8.35
N PRO A 61 3.35 -11.30 8.22
CA PRO A 61 3.98 -11.72 6.98
C PRO A 61 3.35 -12.96 6.34
N ARG A 62 2.98 -13.96 7.14
CA ARG A 62 2.38 -15.21 6.65
C ARG A 62 1.02 -14.97 6.00
N VAL A 63 0.19 -14.14 6.62
CA VAL A 63 -1.13 -13.76 6.09
C VAL A 63 -0.94 -13.00 4.78
N LEU A 64 -0.02 -12.03 4.74
CA LEU A 64 0.27 -11.26 3.53
C LEU A 64 0.81 -12.13 2.38
N MET A 65 1.69 -13.09 2.67
CA MET A 65 2.20 -14.04 1.66
C MET A 65 1.09 -14.91 1.10
N LEU A 66 0.18 -15.41 1.93
CA LEU A 66 -0.97 -16.20 1.48
C LEU A 66 -1.90 -15.36 0.59
N LEU A 67 -2.24 -14.14 1.01
CA LEU A 67 -3.08 -13.23 0.22
C LEU A 67 -2.43 -12.82 -1.11
N TYR A 68 -1.12 -12.58 -1.09
CA TYR A 68 -0.33 -12.31 -2.28
C TYR A 68 -0.39 -13.48 -3.28
N ALA A 69 -0.08 -14.69 -2.81
CA ALA A 69 -0.13 -15.90 -3.63
C ALA A 69 -1.54 -16.14 -4.18
N LEU A 70 -2.57 -15.98 -3.36
CA LEU A 70 -3.96 -16.14 -3.75
C LEU A 70 -4.35 -15.16 -4.86
N GLY A 71 -3.96 -13.89 -4.76
CA GLY A 71 -4.23 -12.90 -5.79
C GLY A 71 -3.62 -13.26 -7.15
N VAL A 72 -2.38 -13.74 -7.15
CA VAL A 72 -1.69 -14.21 -8.37
C VAL A 72 -2.38 -15.45 -8.94
N VAL A 73 -2.65 -16.46 -8.09
CA VAL A 73 -3.30 -17.72 -8.51
C VAL A 73 -4.70 -17.46 -9.07
N ILE A 74 -5.51 -16.61 -8.45
CA ILE A 74 -6.84 -16.26 -8.95
C ILE A 74 -6.73 -15.56 -10.32
N ALA A 75 -5.78 -14.63 -10.49
CA ALA A 75 -5.59 -13.95 -11.77
C ALA A 75 -5.14 -14.92 -12.89
N LEU A 76 -4.28 -15.89 -12.56
CA LEU A 76 -3.87 -16.97 -13.47
C LEU A 76 -5.05 -17.89 -13.82
N TRP A 77 -5.84 -18.31 -12.83
CA TRP A 77 -7.04 -19.13 -13.04
C TRP A 77 -8.02 -18.43 -13.97
N GLN A 78 -8.24 -17.13 -13.78
CA GLN A 78 -9.09 -16.30 -14.64
C GLN A 78 -8.48 -16.04 -16.04
N ARG A 79 -7.30 -16.60 -16.35
CA ARG A 79 -6.54 -16.41 -17.60
C ARG A 79 -6.23 -14.95 -17.91
N ARG A 80 -6.17 -14.09 -16.89
CA ARG A 80 -5.85 -12.66 -17.01
C ARG A 80 -4.34 -12.48 -16.89
N TRP A 81 -3.58 -12.97 -17.87
CA TRP A 81 -2.12 -13.06 -17.83
C TRP A 81 -1.42 -11.76 -17.42
N LEU A 82 -1.78 -10.62 -18.04
CA LEU A 82 -1.20 -9.33 -17.66
C LEU A 82 -1.52 -8.97 -16.20
N MET A 83 -2.75 -9.21 -15.74
CA MET A 83 -3.13 -8.96 -14.35
C MET A 83 -2.34 -9.85 -13.39
N ALA A 84 -2.13 -11.12 -13.72
CA ALA A 84 -1.34 -12.04 -12.92
C ALA A 84 0.13 -11.58 -12.83
N THR A 85 0.73 -11.19 -13.95
CA THR A 85 2.09 -10.64 -13.97
C THR A 85 2.19 -9.38 -13.12
N LEU A 86 1.26 -8.43 -13.28
CA LEU A 86 1.27 -7.20 -12.49
C LEU A 86 1.01 -7.48 -11.01
N ALA A 87 0.13 -8.43 -10.68
CA ALA A 87 -0.15 -8.85 -9.30
C ALA A 87 1.08 -9.46 -8.64
N ALA A 88 1.91 -10.21 -9.38
CA ALA A 88 3.17 -10.76 -8.90
C ALA A 88 4.25 -9.67 -8.74
N VAL A 89 4.39 -8.80 -9.74
CA VAL A 89 5.51 -7.84 -9.78
C VAL A 89 5.29 -6.64 -8.84
N ALA A 90 4.05 -6.13 -8.73
CA ALA A 90 3.80 -4.88 -8.03
C ALA A 90 4.23 -4.89 -6.54
N PRO A 91 3.86 -5.90 -5.71
CA PRO A 91 4.31 -5.95 -4.31
C PRO A 91 5.84 -6.04 -4.17
N VAL A 92 6.51 -6.74 -5.09
CA VAL A 92 7.97 -6.87 -5.10
C VAL A 92 8.63 -5.53 -5.40
N VAL A 93 8.16 -4.82 -6.44
CA VAL A 93 8.64 -3.47 -6.78
C VAL A 93 8.43 -2.51 -5.62
N ALA A 94 7.25 -2.55 -4.98
CA ALA A 94 6.96 -1.71 -3.82
C ALA A 94 7.92 -2.00 -2.66
N LEU A 95 8.17 -3.28 -2.36
CA LEU A 95 9.11 -3.69 -1.30
C LEU A 95 10.55 -3.27 -1.58
N ILE A 96 11.04 -3.46 -2.81
CA ILE A 96 12.39 -3.02 -3.21
C ILE A 96 12.50 -1.51 -3.07
N THR A 97 11.49 -0.78 -3.54
CA THR A 97 11.46 0.70 -3.43
C THR A 97 11.48 1.14 -1.96
N ALA A 98 10.69 0.50 -1.09
CA ALA A 98 10.72 0.79 0.34
C ALA A 98 12.11 0.55 0.97
N ARG A 99 12.80 -0.53 0.57
CA ARG A 99 14.17 -0.81 1.04
C ARG A 99 15.17 0.25 0.57
N LEU A 100 15.06 0.71 -0.67
CA LEU A 100 15.89 1.80 -1.18
C LEU A 100 15.61 3.10 -0.41
N CYS A 101 14.33 3.44 -0.21
CA CYS A 101 13.94 4.62 0.58
C CYS A 101 14.47 4.56 2.01
N LYS A 102 14.45 3.38 2.65
CA LYS A 102 15.04 3.18 3.98
C LYS A 102 16.50 3.61 4.05
N MET A 103 17.31 3.22 3.06
CA MET A 103 18.71 3.63 2.99
C MET A 103 18.86 5.14 2.72
N LEU A 104 17.96 5.73 1.94
CA LEU A 104 18.01 7.16 1.59
C LEU A 104 17.61 8.06 2.78
N PHE A 105 16.55 7.72 3.51
CA PHE A 105 16.06 8.55 4.61
C PHE A 105 16.83 8.33 5.91
N GLY A 106 17.32 7.11 6.15
CA GLY A 106 18.13 6.80 7.34
C GLY A 106 17.39 7.01 8.66
N ARG A 107 16.05 6.94 8.67
CA ARG A 107 15.24 6.98 9.90
C ARG A 107 15.33 5.62 10.57
N GLU A 108 15.62 5.62 11.87
CA GLU A 108 15.83 4.39 12.63
C GLU A 108 14.83 4.28 13.78
N ILE A 109 14.43 3.05 14.07
CA ILE A 109 13.76 2.65 15.29
C ILE A 109 14.56 1.47 15.86
N ASP A 110 15.00 1.57 17.11
CA ASP A 110 15.86 0.56 17.75
C ASP A 110 17.06 0.11 16.90
N HIS A 111 17.76 1.07 16.27
CA HIS A 111 18.91 0.87 15.37
C HIS A 111 18.60 0.14 14.05
N ILE A 112 17.33 0.03 13.67
CA ILE A 112 16.89 -0.59 12.41
C ILE A 112 16.20 0.45 11.52
N LEU A 113 16.55 0.47 10.24
CA LEU A 113 15.93 1.38 9.27
C LEU A 113 14.41 1.17 9.18
N ALA A 114 13.67 2.25 9.45
CA ALA A 114 12.23 2.20 9.71
C ALA A 114 11.39 2.72 8.51
N TYR A 115 11.76 3.86 7.93
CA TYR A 115 10.93 4.59 6.96
C TYR A 115 11.23 4.29 5.48
N PRO A 116 10.23 3.98 4.65
CA PRO A 116 8.85 3.66 4.99
C PRO A 116 8.69 2.21 5.49
N SER A 117 7.59 1.91 6.17
CA SER A 117 7.34 0.57 6.70
C SER A 117 7.21 -0.49 5.58
N GLY A 118 8.06 -1.52 5.63
CA GLY A 118 8.06 -2.59 4.62
C GLY A 118 6.79 -3.44 4.67
N HIS A 119 6.32 -3.81 5.87
CA HIS A 119 5.12 -4.63 6.03
C HIS A 119 3.87 -3.91 5.55
N VAL A 120 3.71 -2.63 5.93
CA VAL A 120 2.57 -1.82 5.48
C VAL A 120 2.63 -1.56 3.96
N THR A 121 3.83 -1.43 3.39
CA THR A 121 4.02 -1.25 1.94
C THR A 121 3.53 -2.48 1.17
N VAL A 122 3.96 -3.67 1.61
CA VAL A 122 3.53 -4.95 1.02
C VAL A 122 2.03 -5.13 1.21
N MET A 123 1.51 -4.95 2.43
CA MET A 123 0.08 -5.04 2.72
C MET A 123 -0.75 -4.16 1.80
N THR A 124 -0.42 -2.86 1.74
CA THR A 124 -1.16 -1.88 0.91
C THR A 124 -1.18 -2.31 -0.55
N THR A 125 -0.03 -2.75 -1.07
CA THR A 125 0.08 -3.15 -2.48
C THR A 125 -0.69 -4.45 -2.73
N VAL A 126 -0.58 -5.46 -1.87
CA VAL A 126 -1.30 -6.74 -1.98
C VAL A 126 -2.81 -6.52 -1.92
N LEU A 127 -3.30 -5.76 -0.94
CA LEU A 127 -4.73 -5.45 -0.82
C LEU A 127 -5.24 -4.68 -2.03
N GLY A 128 -4.50 -3.69 -2.53
CA GLY A 128 -4.85 -2.97 -3.75
C GLY A 128 -4.91 -3.89 -4.98
N MET A 129 -3.95 -4.82 -5.12
CA MET A 129 -3.97 -5.81 -6.20
C MET A 129 -5.17 -6.76 -6.08
N LEU A 130 -5.53 -7.20 -4.87
CA LEU A 130 -6.71 -8.03 -4.64
C LEU A 130 -8.01 -7.32 -5.02
N VAL A 131 -8.12 -6.02 -4.74
CA VAL A 131 -9.25 -5.20 -5.21
C VAL A 131 -9.34 -5.22 -6.73
N LEU A 132 -8.22 -5.09 -7.44
CA LEU A 132 -8.18 -5.15 -8.91
C LEU A 132 -8.50 -6.55 -9.46
N VAL A 133 -8.03 -7.61 -8.79
CA VAL A 133 -8.38 -8.99 -9.13
C VAL A 133 -9.88 -9.22 -8.96
N ALA A 134 -10.47 -8.68 -7.89
CA ALA A 134 -11.90 -8.69 -7.61
C ALA A 134 -12.73 -7.72 -8.46
N HIS A 135 -12.15 -7.13 -9.53
CA HIS A 135 -12.81 -6.18 -10.43
C HIS A 135 -13.36 -4.92 -9.74
N ARG A 136 -12.67 -4.43 -8.70
CA ARG A 136 -13.05 -3.21 -7.96
C ARG A 136 -14.45 -3.27 -7.35
N ARG A 137 -14.91 -4.47 -6.98
CA ARG A 137 -16.18 -4.63 -6.27
C ARG A 137 -16.15 -3.88 -4.94
N VAL A 138 -17.27 -3.24 -4.58
CA VAL A 138 -17.38 -2.40 -3.38
C VAL A 138 -16.98 -3.15 -2.12
N TRP A 139 -17.44 -4.39 -1.95
CA TRP A 139 -17.07 -5.21 -0.78
C TRP A 139 -15.56 -5.43 -0.66
N ALA A 140 -14.85 -5.57 -1.80
CA ALA A 140 -13.41 -5.76 -1.80
C ALA A 140 -12.68 -4.48 -1.41
N ILE A 141 -13.17 -3.33 -1.88
CA ILE A 141 -12.66 -2.00 -1.49
C ILE A 141 -12.86 -1.78 0.01
N VAL A 142 -14.06 -2.06 0.53
CA VAL A 142 -14.37 -1.92 1.96
C VAL A 142 -13.49 -2.84 2.80
N ALA A 143 -13.36 -4.12 2.41
CA ALA A 143 -12.52 -5.08 3.11
C ALA A 143 -11.03 -4.68 3.09
N ALA A 144 -10.51 -4.26 1.94
CA ALA A 144 -9.13 -3.78 1.80
C ALA A 144 -8.88 -2.50 2.61
N THR A 145 -9.85 -1.58 2.65
CA THR A 145 -9.75 -0.34 3.43
C THR A 145 -9.71 -0.67 4.92
N PHE A 146 -10.63 -1.51 5.39
CA PHE A 146 -10.67 -1.96 6.77
C PHE A 146 -9.38 -2.68 7.17
N ALA A 147 -8.94 -3.66 6.39
CA ALA A 147 -7.69 -4.40 6.63
C ALA A 147 -6.46 -3.48 6.61
N GLY A 148 -6.42 -2.53 5.68
CA GLY A 148 -5.34 -1.55 5.56
C GLY A 148 -5.24 -0.63 6.78
N LEU A 149 -6.38 -0.10 7.24
CA LEU A 149 -6.43 0.72 8.46
C LEU A 149 -6.05 -0.10 9.70
N ALA A 150 -6.58 -1.31 9.83
CA ALA A 150 -6.27 -2.19 10.95
C ALA A 150 -4.77 -2.55 10.99
N GLY A 151 -4.16 -2.91 9.85
CA GLY A 151 -2.74 -3.22 9.77
C GLY A 151 -1.82 -2.02 9.97
N MET A 152 -2.22 -0.82 9.51
CA MET A 152 -1.51 0.42 9.83
C MET A 152 -1.49 0.66 11.34
N LEU A 153 -2.65 0.57 12.00
CA LEU A 153 -2.75 0.75 13.45
C LEU A 153 -1.97 -0.33 14.20
N GLY A 154 -2.01 -1.58 13.75
CA GLY A 154 -1.23 -2.68 14.32
C GLY A 154 0.27 -2.43 14.26
N ALA A 155 0.79 -2.04 13.09
CA ALA A 155 2.21 -1.72 12.94
C ALA A 155 2.63 -0.50 13.79
N SER A 156 1.83 0.57 13.75
CA SER A 156 2.10 1.86 14.40
C SER A 156 2.06 1.80 15.92
N THR A 157 1.30 0.85 16.46
CA THR A 157 1.21 0.64 17.92
C THR A 157 2.21 -0.40 18.42
N THR A 158 3.06 -0.98 17.57
CA THR A 158 3.90 -2.13 17.96
C THR A 158 5.38 -1.96 17.62
N PHE A 159 5.74 -1.74 16.35
CA PHE A 159 7.14 -1.84 15.91
C PHE A 159 7.52 -0.84 14.80
N HIS A 160 6.64 0.08 14.45
CA HIS A 160 6.92 1.17 13.51
C HIS A 160 6.33 2.48 14.01
N TYR A 161 6.92 3.57 13.56
CA TYR A 161 6.30 4.89 13.71
C TYR A 161 5.06 4.99 12.82
N PHE A 162 4.03 5.69 13.30
CA PHE A 162 2.80 5.91 12.53
C PHE A 162 3.08 6.59 11.19
N THR A 163 4.01 7.54 11.19
CA THR A 163 4.50 8.23 9.99
C THR A 163 5.15 7.28 8.99
N ASP A 164 5.83 6.22 9.42
CA ASP A 164 6.37 5.16 8.54
C ASP A 164 5.26 4.40 7.82
N ALA A 165 4.15 4.14 8.52
CA ALA A 165 2.98 3.47 7.97
C ALA A 165 2.27 4.36 6.94
N VAL A 166 2.16 5.68 7.20
CA VAL A 166 1.60 6.64 6.23
C VAL A 166 2.46 6.70 4.96
N GLY A 167 3.79 6.82 5.10
CA GLY A 167 4.71 6.80 3.97
C GLY A 167 4.59 5.51 3.14
N ALA A 168 4.44 4.37 3.81
CA ALA A 168 4.24 3.07 3.19
C ALA A 168 2.92 2.97 2.40
N VAL A 169 1.82 3.55 2.91
CA VAL A 169 0.55 3.60 2.18
C VAL A 169 0.64 4.47 0.94
N LEU A 170 1.30 5.63 1.05
CA LEU A 170 1.54 6.51 -0.10
C LEU A 170 2.32 5.76 -1.20
N LEU A 171 3.39 5.06 -0.83
CA LEU A 171 4.17 4.24 -1.77
C LEU A 171 3.33 3.10 -2.38
N GLY A 172 2.66 2.30 -1.55
CA GLY A 172 1.89 1.15 -2.02
C GLY A 172 0.75 1.56 -2.96
N THR A 173 0.01 2.62 -2.61
CA THR A 173 -1.08 3.14 -3.47
C THR A 173 -0.57 3.77 -4.76
N ALA A 174 0.61 4.42 -4.74
CA ALA A 174 1.25 4.91 -5.96
C ALA A 174 1.55 3.77 -6.94
N VAL A 175 2.11 2.66 -6.45
CA VAL A 175 2.40 1.46 -7.27
C VAL A 175 1.11 0.86 -7.83
N VAL A 176 0.05 0.71 -7.02
CA VAL A 176 -1.24 0.19 -7.49
C VAL A 176 -1.87 1.10 -8.55
N CYS A 177 -1.76 2.43 -8.40
CA CYS A 177 -2.26 3.36 -9.41
C CYS A 177 -1.49 3.28 -10.73
N VAL A 178 -0.17 3.06 -10.69
CA VAL A 178 0.62 2.77 -11.89
C VAL A 178 0.11 1.51 -12.60
N VAL A 179 -0.19 0.45 -11.85
CA VAL A 179 -0.79 -0.78 -12.41
C VAL A 179 -2.13 -0.47 -13.09
N ILE A 180 -3.00 0.33 -12.47
CA ILE A 180 -4.27 0.74 -13.07
C ILE A 180 -4.03 1.47 -14.40
N VAL A 181 -3.11 2.43 -14.43
CA VAL A 181 -2.77 3.18 -15.66
C VAL A 181 -2.26 2.24 -16.76
N ILE A 182 -1.44 1.24 -16.43
CA ILE A 182 -0.96 0.24 -17.39
C ILE A 182 -2.13 -0.58 -17.96
N LEU A 183 -3.03 -1.06 -17.10
CA LEU A 183 -4.19 -1.85 -17.51
C LEU A 183 -5.15 -1.04 -18.40
N ASP A 184 -5.44 0.20 -18.02
CA ASP A 184 -6.34 1.09 -18.78
C ASP A 184 -5.74 1.42 -20.16
N ARG A 185 -4.43 1.68 -20.23
CA ARG A 185 -3.71 1.87 -21.51
C ARG A 185 -3.75 0.64 -22.39
N ARG A 186 -3.59 -0.57 -21.81
CA ARG A 186 -3.67 -1.82 -22.57
C ARG A 186 -5.06 -2.02 -23.14
N ARG A 187 -6.11 -1.76 -22.35
CA ARG A 187 -7.50 -1.86 -22.79
C ARG A 187 -7.79 -0.90 -23.94
N ALA A 188 -7.43 0.38 -23.80
CA ALA A 188 -7.63 1.37 -24.86
C ALA A 188 -6.93 1.01 -26.18
N ARG A 189 -5.78 0.33 -26.13
CA ARG A 189 -5.10 -0.17 -27.34
C ARG A 189 -5.81 -1.32 -28.02
N LEU A 190 -6.44 -2.21 -27.24
CA LEU A 190 -7.22 -3.34 -27.79
C LEU A 190 -8.54 -2.86 -28.40
N ASP A 191 -9.15 -1.81 -27.83
CA ASP A 191 -10.40 -1.23 -28.36
C ASP A 191 -10.17 -0.43 -29.66
N ALA A 192 -8.93 -0.09 -30.00
CA ALA A 192 -8.55 0.69 -31.18
C ALA A 192 -8.08 -0.16 -32.38
N THR A 193 -7.98 -1.49 -32.21
CA THR A 193 -7.57 -2.47 -33.23
C THR A 193 -8.75 -3.32 -33.66
#